data_AF-A0A952PJQ5-F1
#
_entry.id   AF-A0A952PJQ5-F1
#
_cell.length_a   1.000
_cell.length_b   1.000
_cell.length_c   1.000
_cell.angle_alpha   90.00
_cell.angle_beta   90.00
_cell.angle_gamma   90.00
#
_symmetry.space_group_name_H-M   'P 1'
#
loop_
_entity.id
_entity.type
_entity.pdbx_description
1 polymer ?
#
loop_
_entity_poly.entity_id
_entity_poly.type
_entity_poly.pdbx_seq_one_letter_code
_entity_poly.pdbx_strand_id
1 'polypeptide(L)'
;MVKHLLLLLGMADGAKVADIKKHYARLLDRLSKRDSLPQSVHDDLQPARQRLSESYEHWKKIGAVEGDSVYDALNTTPKLGQVLVASDILSLGEVIAVLKLQEEAPGQRFGELLVQTGFITVEELDYFLQLQRIIELPLDHPERWGQRLVELGLISQDQLKVALIEHRREGNTLRSAIINRGWLTSEVLDRIF
;
A
#
# COMPACT_ATOMS: atom_id res chain seq x y z
N MET A 1 8.30 1.65 0.15
CA MET A 1 8.86 0.43 -0.39
C MET A 1 8.61 -0.75 0.52
N VAL A 2 9.32 -0.89 1.65
CA VAL A 2 9.07 -1.99 2.60
C VAL A 2 7.63 -1.95 3.10
N LYS A 3 7.13 -0.78 3.55
CA LYS A 3 5.75 -0.65 4.03
C LYS A 3 4.67 -0.85 2.96
N HIS A 4 4.95 -0.46 1.71
CA HIS A 4 4.05 -0.73 0.59
C HIS A 4 4.00 -2.23 0.27
N LEU A 5 5.15 -2.92 0.24
CA LEU A 5 5.20 -4.37 0.11
C LEU A 5 4.49 -5.08 1.29
N LEU A 6 4.69 -4.61 2.52
CA LEU A 6 3.99 -5.15 3.69
C LEU A 6 2.47 -4.96 3.59
N LEU A 7 2.00 -3.82 3.09
CA LEU A 7 0.59 -3.57 2.81
C LEU A 7 0.06 -4.55 1.74
N LEU A 8 0.76 -4.72 0.62
CA LEU A 8 0.40 -5.71 -0.42
C LEU A 8 0.35 -7.15 0.11
N LEU A 9 1.26 -7.49 1.02
CA LEU A 9 1.33 -8.80 1.66
C LEU A 9 0.34 -8.96 2.82
N GLY A 10 -0.33 -7.89 3.27
CA GLY A 10 -1.21 -7.93 4.44
C GLY A 10 -0.45 -8.21 5.74
N MET A 11 0.81 -7.76 5.83
CA MET A 11 1.69 -8.00 6.98
C MET A 11 1.80 -6.76 7.86
N ALA A 12 2.04 -6.98 9.15
CA ALA A 12 2.32 -5.93 10.10
C ALA A 12 3.73 -5.35 9.91
N ASP A 13 3.91 -4.12 10.41
CA ASP A 13 5.22 -3.50 10.53
C ASP A 13 6.11 -4.37 11.45
N GLY A 14 7.39 -4.53 11.09
CA GLY A 14 8.35 -5.35 11.84
C GLY A 14 8.42 -6.83 11.45
N ALA A 15 7.72 -7.25 10.38
CA ALA A 15 7.87 -8.59 9.83
C ALA A 15 9.34 -8.91 9.48
N LYS A 16 9.82 -10.09 9.88
CA LYS A 16 11.19 -10.51 9.57
C LYS A 16 11.35 -10.72 8.07
N VAL A 17 12.55 -10.47 7.55
CA VAL A 17 12.91 -10.72 6.14
C VAL A 17 12.53 -12.13 5.69
N ALA A 18 12.74 -13.14 6.55
CA ALA A 18 12.35 -14.52 6.25
C ALA A 18 10.82 -14.69 6.09
N ASP A 19 10.04 -14.02 6.93
CA ASP A 19 8.58 -14.05 6.88
C ASP A 19 8.05 -13.33 5.64
N ILE A 20 8.65 -12.20 5.26
CA ILE A 20 8.31 -11.46 4.03
C ILE A 20 8.51 -12.35 2.81
N LYS A 21 9.69 -12.98 2.66
CA LYS A 21 10.01 -13.89 1.55
C LYS A 21 9.01 -15.05 1.47
N LYS A 22 8.68 -15.64 2.62
CA LYS A 22 7.74 -16.76 2.74
C LYS A 22 6.30 -16.37 2.35
N HIS A 23 5.83 -15.21 2.82
CA HIS A 23 4.49 -14.71 2.49
C HIS A 23 4.38 -14.32 1.02
N TYR A 24 5.38 -13.65 0.45
CA TYR A 24 5.44 -13.35 -0.97
C TYR A 24 5.33 -14.62 -1.82
N ALA A 25 6.18 -15.63 -1.57
CA ALA A 25 6.17 -16.87 -2.33
C ALA A 25 4.81 -17.58 -2.27
N ARG A 26 4.19 -17.64 -1.09
CA ARG A 26 2.86 -18.24 -0.89
C ARG A 26 1.76 -17.47 -1.62
N LEU A 27 1.76 -16.14 -1.53
CA LEU A 27 0.74 -15.32 -2.17
C LEU A 27 0.89 -15.39 -3.69
N LEU A 28 2.11 -15.26 -4.21
CA LEU A 28 2.35 -15.36 -5.65
C LEU A 28 1.96 -16.73 -6.22
N ASP A 29 2.24 -17.82 -5.49
CA ASP A 29 1.78 -19.17 -5.85
C ASP A 29 0.25 -19.25 -5.90
N ARG A 30 -0.46 -18.76 -4.87
CA ARG A 30 -1.93 -18.72 -4.85
C ARG A 30 -2.49 -17.95 -6.05
N LEU A 31 -1.93 -16.78 -6.36
CA LEU A 31 -2.35 -15.93 -7.48
C LEU A 31 -2.02 -16.52 -8.86
N SER A 32 -0.96 -17.34 -8.96
CA SER A 32 -0.48 -17.88 -10.24
C SER A 32 -1.00 -19.29 -10.53
N LYS A 33 -1.57 -19.97 -9.53
CA LYS A 33 -2.18 -21.30 -9.67
C LYS A 33 -3.28 -21.30 -10.72
N ARG A 34 -3.01 -21.97 -11.84
CA ARG A 34 -4.00 -22.31 -12.88
C ARG A 34 -4.71 -23.59 -12.46
N ASP A 35 -5.61 -23.44 -11.51
CA ASP A 35 -6.54 -24.51 -11.11
C ASP A 35 -7.76 -24.48 -12.06
N SER A 36 -8.85 -25.17 -11.72
CA SER A 36 -10.08 -25.21 -12.54
C SER A 36 -10.88 -23.89 -12.56
N LEU A 37 -10.25 -22.74 -12.31
CA LEU A 37 -10.93 -21.45 -12.30
C LEU A 37 -11.14 -20.92 -13.73
N PRO A 38 -12.17 -20.09 -13.95
CA PRO A 38 -12.39 -19.44 -15.23
C PRO A 38 -11.22 -18.53 -15.63
N GLN A 39 -10.96 -18.40 -16.93
CA GLN A 39 -9.93 -17.49 -17.45
C GLN A 39 -10.14 -16.04 -17.01
N SER A 40 -11.39 -15.58 -16.88
CA SER A 40 -11.70 -14.23 -16.40
C SER A 40 -11.14 -13.94 -15.00
N VAL A 41 -11.17 -14.94 -14.10
CA VAL A 41 -10.59 -14.79 -12.75
C VAL A 41 -9.07 -14.65 -12.82
N HIS A 42 -8.42 -15.32 -13.77
CA HIS A 42 -6.98 -15.16 -13.99
C HIS A 42 -6.62 -13.78 -14.55
N ASP A 43 -7.46 -13.26 -15.44
CA ASP A 43 -7.28 -11.93 -16.03
C ASP A 43 -7.47 -10.85 -14.95
N ASP A 44 -8.49 -10.97 -14.11
CA ASP A 44 -8.74 -10.07 -12.97
C ASP A 44 -7.58 -10.06 -11.96
N LEU A 45 -6.86 -11.18 -11.80
CA LEU A 45 -5.72 -11.30 -10.89
C LEU A 45 -4.39 -10.82 -11.51
N GLN A 46 -4.34 -10.53 -12.81
CA GLN A 46 -3.11 -10.10 -13.48
C GLN A 46 -2.50 -8.83 -12.86
N PRO A 47 -3.27 -7.75 -12.58
CA PRO A 47 -2.71 -6.53 -11.98
C PRO A 47 -2.07 -6.80 -10.62
N ALA A 48 -2.72 -7.62 -9.79
CA ALA A 48 -2.23 -8.00 -8.47
C ALA A 48 -0.91 -8.76 -8.54
N ARG A 49 -0.79 -9.71 -9.48
CA ARG A 49 0.47 -10.44 -9.73
C ARG A 49 1.59 -9.51 -10.14
N GLN A 50 1.31 -8.63 -11.09
CA GLN A 50 2.30 -7.70 -11.62
C GLN A 50 2.83 -6.77 -10.53
N ARG A 51 1.94 -6.06 -9.82
CA ARG A 51 2.32 -5.12 -8.76
C ARG A 51 3.05 -5.79 -7.60
N LEU A 52 2.59 -6.98 -7.21
CA LEU A 52 3.26 -7.77 -6.17
C LEU A 52 4.69 -8.14 -6.58
N SER A 53 4.90 -8.61 -7.82
CA SER A 53 6.22 -8.96 -8.32
C SER A 53 7.13 -7.74 -8.48
N GLU A 54 6.62 -6.63 -9.02
CA GLU A 54 7.37 -5.38 -9.17
C GLU A 54 7.83 -4.84 -7.80
N SER A 55 6.90 -4.77 -6.84
CA SER A 55 7.20 -4.31 -5.48
C SER A 55 8.24 -5.20 -4.78
N TYR A 56 8.13 -6.52 -4.93
CA TYR A 56 9.08 -7.46 -4.35
C TYR A 56 10.47 -7.38 -5.00
N GLU A 57 10.58 -7.32 -6.32
CA GLU A 57 11.87 -7.19 -7.01
C GLU A 57 12.55 -5.87 -6.69
N HIS A 58 11.79 -4.79 -6.58
CA HIS A 58 12.30 -3.50 -6.16
C HIS A 58 12.79 -3.54 -4.70
N TRP A 59 12.00 -4.11 -3.79
CA TRP A 59 12.43 -4.35 -2.40
C TRP A 59 13.70 -5.21 -2.33
N LYS A 60 13.81 -6.26 -3.16
CA LYS A 60 15.00 -7.13 -3.22
C LYS A 60 16.25 -6.40 -3.70
N LYS A 61 16.12 -5.50 -4.69
CA LYS A 61 17.23 -4.65 -5.18
C LYS A 61 17.75 -3.71 -4.09
N ILE A 62 16.87 -3.24 -3.21
CA ILE A 62 17.19 -2.22 -2.20
C ILE A 62 17.54 -2.84 -0.84
N GLY A 63 16.95 -3.99 -0.52
CA GLY A 63 17.18 -4.80 0.67
C GLY A 63 18.32 -5.82 0.54
N ALA A 64 19.15 -5.74 -0.50
CA ALA A 64 20.40 -6.51 -0.60
C ALA A 64 21.51 -6.01 0.37
N VAL A 65 21.22 -5.02 1.22
CA VAL A 65 22.08 -4.60 2.32
C VAL A 65 21.71 -5.44 3.55
N GLU A 66 22.42 -6.56 3.72
CA GLU A 66 22.37 -7.39 4.91
C GLU A 66 22.75 -6.56 6.15
N GLY A 67 21.79 -6.24 7.00
CA GLY A 67 22.06 -5.61 8.27
C GLY A 67 20.80 -5.43 9.10
N ASP A 68 20.90 -5.76 10.38
CA ASP A 68 19.85 -5.61 11.40
C ASP A 68 19.34 -4.15 11.59
N SER A 69 19.93 -3.19 10.86
CA SER A 69 19.65 -1.75 10.91
C SER A 69 18.30 -1.33 10.31
N VAL A 70 17.68 -2.13 9.43
CA VAL A 70 16.36 -1.78 8.85
C VAL A 70 15.23 -1.92 9.88
N TYR A 71 15.40 -2.76 10.91
CA TYR A 71 14.34 -3.10 11.86
C TYR A 71 13.98 -1.95 12.81
N ASP A 72 14.93 -1.10 13.19
CA ASP A 72 14.68 0.02 14.11
C ASP A 72 13.89 1.17 13.43
N ALA A 73 14.05 1.36 12.12
CA ALA A 73 13.30 2.36 11.35
C ALA A 73 11.83 1.96 11.11
N LEU A 74 11.49 0.66 11.23
CA LEU A 74 10.14 0.13 10.96
C LEU A 74 9.20 0.22 12.17
N ASN A 75 9.73 0.38 13.39
CA ASN A 75 8.94 0.48 14.62
C ASN A 75 8.34 1.88 14.87
N THR A 76 8.50 2.81 13.94
CA THR A 76 7.87 4.13 14.02
C THR A 76 6.85 4.30 12.90
N THR A 77 5.75 4.98 13.22
CA THR A 77 4.77 5.48 12.23
C THR A 77 5.54 6.22 11.15
N PRO A 78 5.44 5.80 9.88
CA PRO A 78 6.28 6.38 8.83
C PRO A 78 5.90 7.85 8.69
N LYS A 79 6.86 8.76 8.77
CA LYS A 79 6.61 10.19 8.53
C LYS A 79 6.24 10.41 7.06
N LEU A 80 5.52 11.48 6.74
CA LEU A 80 5.08 11.78 5.38
C LEU A 80 6.24 11.72 4.36
N GLY A 81 7.39 12.31 4.68
CA GLY A 81 8.57 12.22 3.81
C GLY A 81 9.07 10.78 3.58
N GLN A 82 8.99 9.92 4.59
CA GLN A 82 9.33 8.49 4.43
C GLN A 82 8.32 7.75 3.56
N VAL A 83 7.02 8.10 3.65
CA VAL A 83 5.96 7.55 2.80
C VAL A 83 6.18 7.95 1.33
N LEU A 84 6.50 9.22 1.07
CA LEU A 84 6.75 9.74 -0.27
C LEU A 84 7.98 9.12 -0.92
N VAL A 85 9.08 8.95 -0.17
CA VAL A 85 10.27 8.23 -0.64
C VAL A 85 9.95 6.75 -0.88
N ALA A 86 9.16 6.16 0.01
CA ALA A 86 8.71 4.79 -0.15
C ALA A 86 7.85 4.56 -1.41
N SER A 87 7.23 5.60 -1.94
CA SER A 87 6.37 5.56 -3.12
C SER A 87 7.05 6.09 -4.38
N ASP A 88 8.39 6.28 -4.36
CA ASP A 88 9.18 6.84 -5.46
C ASP A 88 8.73 8.23 -5.95
N ILE A 89 7.98 8.96 -5.11
CA ILE A 89 7.55 10.33 -5.40
C ILE A 89 8.65 11.33 -5.08
N LEU A 90 9.44 11.04 -4.04
CA LEU A 90 10.58 11.86 -3.66
C LEU A 90 11.83 11.00 -3.50
N SER A 91 12.97 11.59 -3.82
CA SER A 91 14.28 11.12 -3.38
C SER A 91 14.58 11.57 -1.95
N LEU A 92 15.53 10.89 -1.31
CA LEU A 92 16.04 11.31 0.00
C LEU A 92 16.63 12.73 -0.04
N GLY A 93 17.27 13.10 -1.16
CA GLY A 93 17.85 14.43 -1.36
C GLY A 93 16.79 15.53 -1.36
N GLU A 94 15.66 15.30 -2.01
CA GLU A 94 14.53 16.25 -2.05
C GLU A 94 13.88 16.40 -0.68
N VAL A 95 13.71 15.30 0.07
CA VAL A 95 13.24 15.37 1.46
C VAL A 95 14.17 16.22 2.32
N ILE A 96 15.48 16.01 2.21
CA ILE A 96 16.48 16.79 2.96
C ILE A 96 16.42 18.28 2.57
N ALA A 97 16.27 18.59 1.29
CA ALA A 97 16.15 19.96 0.82
C ALA A 97 14.94 20.67 1.45
N VAL A 98 13.79 19.98 1.50
CA VAL A 98 12.55 20.53 2.07
C VAL A 98 12.65 20.67 3.60
N LEU A 99 13.31 19.74 4.29
CA LEU A 99 13.56 19.85 5.73
C LEU A 99 14.43 21.08 6.05
N LYS A 100 15.47 21.34 5.25
CA LYS A 100 16.28 22.56 5.41
C LYS A 100 15.47 23.83 5.20
N LEU A 101 14.60 23.86 4.19
CA LEU A 101 13.66 24.97 3.99
C LEU A 101 12.72 25.15 5.19
N GLN A 102 12.26 24.05 5.79
CA GLN A 102 11.41 24.09 6.98
C GLN A 102 12.14 24.65 8.22
N GLU A 103 13.43 24.34 8.38
CA GLU A 103 14.26 24.92 9.44
C GLU A 103 14.41 26.44 9.30
N GLU A 104 14.51 26.93 8.06
CA GLU A 104 14.62 28.35 7.73
C GLU A 104 13.27 29.10 7.76
N ALA A 105 12.14 28.38 7.74
CA ALA A 105 10.79 28.92 7.75
C ALA A 105 9.92 28.37 8.92
N PRO A 106 10.14 28.85 10.15
CA PRO A 106 9.43 28.38 11.33
C PRO A 106 7.91 28.53 11.20
N GLY A 107 7.17 27.45 11.43
CA GLY A 107 5.71 27.44 11.40
C GLY A 107 5.09 26.91 10.10
N GLN A 108 5.87 26.74 9.02
CA GLN A 108 5.38 26.06 7.82
C GLN A 108 5.40 24.54 8.00
N ARG A 109 4.35 23.86 7.51
CA ARG A 109 4.27 22.39 7.57
C ARG A 109 5.04 21.79 6.41
N PHE A 110 5.74 20.70 6.67
CA PHE A 110 6.51 19.95 5.66
C PHE A 110 5.70 19.64 4.39
N GLY A 111 4.44 19.20 4.54
CA GLY A 111 3.56 18.94 3.39
C GLY A 111 3.20 20.19 2.58
N GLU A 112 2.98 21.33 3.24
CA GLU A 112 2.69 22.60 2.55
C GLU A 112 3.91 23.07 1.76
N LEU A 113 5.11 22.91 2.32
CA LEU A 113 6.36 23.21 1.64
C LEU A 113 6.54 22.35 0.39
N LEU A 114 6.24 21.05 0.44
CA LEU A 114 6.31 20.17 -0.73
C LEU A 114 5.41 20.63 -1.88
N VAL A 115 4.21 21.13 -1.56
CA VAL A 115 3.30 21.71 -2.55
C VAL A 115 3.83 23.04 -3.07
N GLN A 116 4.31 23.91 -2.19
CA GLN A 116 4.87 25.22 -2.56
C GLN A 116 6.11 25.11 -3.47
N THR A 117 6.98 24.12 -3.21
CA THR A 117 8.15 23.86 -4.04
C THR A 117 7.82 23.08 -5.31
N GLY A 118 6.56 22.66 -5.50
CA GLY A 118 6.10 21.93 -6.68
C GLY A 118 6.55 20.48 -6.76
N PHE A 119 7.01 19.88 -5.65
CA PHE A 119 7.39 18.47 -5.62
C PHE A 119 6.18 17.53 -5.70
N ILE A 120 5.05 17.95 -5.11
CA ILE A 120 3.78 17.22 -5.17
C ILE A 120 2.63 18.21 -5.35
N THR A 121 1.51 17.71 -5.84
CA THR A 121 0.23 18.41 -5.90
C THR A 121 -0.52 18.37 -4.56
N VAL A 122 -1.55 19.20 -4.42
CA VAL A 122 -2.42 19.18 -3.23
C VAL A 122 -3.16 17.84 -3.14
N GLU A 123 -3.58 17.29 -4.28
CA GLU A 123 -4.26 16.01 -4.40
C GLU A 123 -3.36 14.85 -3.97
N GLU A 124 -2.09 14.87 -4.39
CA GLU A 124 -1.09 13.89 -3.93
C GLU A 124 -0.81 14.03 -2.44
N LEU A 125 -0.70 15.26 -1.92
CA LEU A 125 -0.51 15.48 -0.49
C LEU A 125 -1.65 14.86 0.34
N ASP A 126 -2.90 15.09 -0.06
CA ASP A 126 -4.07 14.48 0.61
C ASP A 126 -4.03 12.95 0.52
N TYR A 127 -3.72 12.40 -0.66
CA TYR A 127 -3.56 10.97 -0.86
C TYR A 127 -2.53 10.35 0.08
N PHE A 128 -1.33 10.93 0.17
CA PHE A 128 -0.24 10.38 0.98
C PHE A 128 -0.46 10.54 2.48
N LEU A 129 -1.16 11.60 2.90
CA LEU A 129 -1.60 11.76 4.30
C LEU A 129 -2.65 10.70 4.67
N GLN A 130 -3.60 10.42 3.78
CA GLN A 130 -4.57 9.34 3.99
C GLN A 130 -3.87 7.97 4.05
N LEU A 131 -2.95 7.71 3.13
CA LEU A 131 -2.16 6.47 3.13
C LEU A 131 -1.36 6.30 4.42
N GLN A 132 -0.72 7.37 4.91
CA GLN A 132 0.00 7.38 6.18
C GLN A 132 -0.90 6.94 7.34
N ARG A 133 -2.13 7.47 7.42
CA ARG A 133 -3.12 7.10 8.44
C ARG A 133 -3.62 5.65 8.29
N ILE A 134 -3.88 5.20 7.07
CA ILE A 134 -4.41 3.85 6.80
C ILE A 134 -3.43 2.77 7.24
N ILE A 135 -2.12 3.01 7.10
CA ILE A 135 -1.07 2.07 7.53
C ILE A 135 -1.09 1.83 9.05
N GLU A 136 -1.63 2.76 9.84
CA GLU A 136 -1.75 2.63 11.30
C GLU A 136 -2.97 1.80 11.74
N LEU A 137 -3.95 1.61 10.87
CA LEU A 137 -5.17 0.87 11.21
C LEU A 137 -4.86 -0.63 11.41
N PRO A 138 -5.62 -1.35 12.26
CA PRO A 138 -5.52 -2.80 12.35
C PRO A 138 -5.58 -3.51 10.99
N LEU A 139 -4.89 -4.63 10.83
CA LEU A 139 -4.84 -5.38 9.55
C LEU A 139 -6.22 -5.82 9.06
N ASP A 140 -7.14 -6.09 9.99
CA ASP A 140 -8.53 -6.46 9.76
C ASP A 140 -9.46 -5.25 9.59
N HIS A 141 -8.95 -4.02 9.73
CA HIS A 141 -9.75 -2.82 9.55
C HIS A 141 -10.21 -2.69 8.08
N PRO A 142 -11.50 -2.41 7.81
CA PRO A 142 -12.04 -2.33 6.45
C PRO A 142 -11.27 -1.40 5.52
N GLU A 143 -10.88 -0.20 6.00
CA GLU A 143 -10.10 0.76 5.19
C GLU A 143 -8.72 0.21 4.79
N ARG A 144 -8.02 -0.49 5.69
CA ARG A 144 -6.71 -1.07 5.39
C ARG A 144 -6.82 -2.27 4.46
N TRP A 145 -7.82 -3.12 4.70
CA TRP A 145 -8.16 -4.24 3.83
C TRP A 145 -8.52 -3.78 2.40
N GLY A 146 -9.33 -2.73 2.30
CA GLY A 146 -9.75 -2.15 1.03
C GLY A 146 -8.62 -1.42 0.31
N GLN A 147 -7.78 -0.68 1.03
CA GLN A 147 -6.59 -0.04 0.45
C GLN A 147 -5.66 -1.09 -0.15
N ARG A 148 -5.47 -2.25 0.50
CA ARG A 148 -4.70 -3.36 -0.07
C ARG A 148 -5.22 -3.78 -1.45
N LEU A 149 -6.53 -3.82 -1.67
CA LEU A 149 -7.11 -4.13 -2.99
C LEU A 149 -6.82 -3.05 -4.03
N VAL A 150 -6.81 -1.77 -3.61
CA VAL A 150 -6.45 -0.66 -4.49
C VAL A 150 -4.97 -0.73 -4.88
N GLU A 151 -4.09 -0.98 -3.92
CA GLU A 151 -2.65 -1.11 -4.16
C GLU A 151 -2.33 -2.35 -5.02
N LEU A 152 -3.12 -3.43 -4.92
CA LEU A 152 -3.04 -4.58 -5.82
C LEU A 152 -3.63 -4.29 -7.22
N GLY A 153 -4.32 -3.16 -7.41
CA GLY A 153 -4.86 -2.75 -8.70
C GLY A 153 -6.16 -3.45 -9.09
N LEU A 154 -6.85 -4.02 -8.10
CA LEU A 154 -8.08 -4.80 -8.31
C LEU A 154 -9.32 -3.91 -8.27
N ILE A 155 -9.25 -2.80 -7.54
CA ILE A 155 -10.28 -1.77 -7.52
C ILE A 155 -9.61 -0.39 -7.56
N SER A 156 -10.35 0.62 -7.99
CA SER A 156 -9.95 2.04 -7.93
C SER A 156 -10.19 2.64 -6.54
N GLN A 157 -9.56 3.79 -6.28
CA GLN A 157 -9.82 4.60 -5.09
C GLN A 157 -11.30 4.99 -4.96
N ASP A 158 -11.95 5.34 -6.08
CA ASP A 158 -13.37 5.71 -6.07
C ASP A 158 -14.27 4.52 -5.76
N GLN A 159 -13.98 3.35 -6.32
CA GLN A 159 -14.67 2.11 -5.94
C GLN A 159 -14.51 1.83 -4.44
N LEU A 160 -13.29 1.94 -3.90
CA LEU A 160 -13.07 1.75 -2.46
C LEU A 160 -13.90 2.73 -1.62
N LYS A 161 -13.88 4.03 -1.92
CA LYS A 161 -14.68 5.05 -1.22
C LYS A 161 -16.16 4.69 -1.23
N VAL A 162 -16.65 4.29 -2.40
CA VAL A 162 -18.06 4.00 -2.64
C VAL A 162 -18.49 2.71 -1.91
N ALA A 163 -17.64 1.70 -1.78
CA ALA A 163 -17.93 0.53 -0.95
C ALA A 163 -17.79 0.81 0.56
N LEU A 164 -16.85 1.67 0.97
CA LEU A 164 -16.70 2.14 2.35
C LEU A 164 -17.96 2.87 2.85
N ILE A 165 -18.57 3.69 1.99
CA ILE A 165 -19.83 4.39 2.31
C ILE A 165 -20.98 3.38 2.45
N GLU A 166 -21.10 2.44 1.52
CA GLU A 166 -22.18 1.44 1.56
C GLU A 166 -22.14 0.56 2.79
N HIS A 167 -20.99 -0.06 3.10
CA HIS A 167 -20.95 -1.02 4.20
C HIS A 167 -21.22 -0.33 5.55
N ARG A 168 -20.81 0.94 5.71
CA ARG A 168 -21.13 1.74 6.91
C ARG A 168 -22.61 2.04 7.02
N ARG A 169 -23.28 2.31 5.89
CA ARG A 169 -24.71 2.61 5.87
C ARG A 169 -25.57 1.37 6.08
N GLU A 170 -25.17 0.25 5.49
CA GLU A 170 -25.96 -0.98 5.43
C GLU A 170 -25.61 -1.98 6.52
N GLY A 171 -24.51 -1.77 7.25
CA GLY A 171 -24.04 -2.67 8.31
C GLY A 171 -23.51 -4.01 7.79
N ASN A 172 -23.26 -4.13 6.49
CA ASN A 172 -22.67 -5.32 5.87
C ASN A 172 -21.13 -5.26 5.87
N THR A 173 -20.47 -6.28 5.32
CA THR A 173 -19.00 -6.28 5.22
C THR A 173 -18.52 -5.54 3.98
N LEU A 174 -17.33 -4.95 4.04
CA LEU A 174 -16.71 -4.34 2.86
C LEU A 174 -16.56 -5.35 1.71
N ARG A 175 -16.25 -6.62 2.04
CA ARG A 175 -16.25 -7.73 1.10
C ARG A 175 -17.59 -7.90 0.36
N SER A 176 -18.70 -7.93 1.10
CA SER A 176 -20.02 -8.04 0.48
C SER A 176 -20.36 -6.84 -0.39
N ALA A 177 -19.99 -5.61 0.01
CA ALA A 177 -20.23 -4.42 -0.80
C ALA A 177 -19.52 -4.49 -2.16
N ILE A 178 -18.28 -4.97 -2.19
CA ILE A 178 -17.50 -5.14 -3.44
C ILE A 178 -18.11 -6.23 -4.34
N ILE A 179 -18.49 -7.38 -3.76
CA ILE A 179 -19.09 -8.50 -4.51
C ILE A 179 -20.46 -8.12 -5.06
N ASN A 180 -21.32 -7.49 -4.25
CA ASN A 180 -22.68 -7.11 -4.65
C ASN A 180 -22.69 -6.12 -5.82
N ARG A 181 -21.65 -5.30 -5.95
CA ARG A 181 -21.45 -4.40 -7.09
C ARG A 181 -20.82 -5.06 -8.31
N GLY A 182 -20.40 -6.32 -8.19
CA GLY A 182 -19.75 -7.06 -9.27
C GLY A 182 -18.36 -6.54 -9.63
N TRP A 183 -17.71 -5.80 -8.75
CA TRP A 183 -16.35 -5.30 -9.03
C TRP A 183 -15.29 -6.40 -8.88
N LEU A 184 -15.48 -7.33 -7.94
CA LEU A 184 -14.66 -8.53 -7.79
C LEU A 184 -15.55 -9.71 -7.40
N THR A 185 -15.14 -10.92 -7.77
CA THR A 185 -15.83 -12.15 -7.35
C THR A 185 -15.26 -12.70 -6.03
N SER A 186 -15.97 -13.64 -5.41
CA SER A 186 -15.47 -14.31 -4.20
C SER A 186 -14.17 -15.06 -4.49
N GLU A 187 -14.09 -15.72 -5.66
CA GLU A 187 -12.94 -16.50 -6.09
C GLU A 187 -11.67 -15.64 -6.18
N VAL A 188 -11.80 -14.39 -6.69
CA VAL A 188 -10.69 -13.44 -6.73
C VAL A 188 -10.21 -13.09 -5.32
N LEU A 189 -11.14 -12.75 -4.41
CA LEU A 189 -10.81 -12.38 -3.04
C LEU A 189 -10.20 -13.56 -2.24
N ASP A 190 -10.68 -14.78 -2.47
CA ASP A 190 -10.19 -16.01 -1.82
C ASP A 190 -8.78 -16.40 -2.29
N ARG A 191 -8.24 -15.78 -3.35
CA ARG A 191 -6.82 -15.93 -3.71
C ARG A 191 -5.90 -14.99 -2.94
N ILE A 192 -6.42 -13.89 -2.41
CA ILE A 192 -5.63 -12.79 -1.83
C ILE A 192 -5.57 -12.87 -0.31
N PHE A 193 -6.67 -13.27 0.32
CA PHE A 193 -6.84 -13.41 1.76
C PHE A 193 -6.95 -14.88 2.10
#